data_AF-A0A835JMH7-F1
#
_entry.id   AF-A0A835JMH7-F1
#
_cell.length_a   1.000
_cell.length_b   1.000
_cell.length_c   1.000
_cell.angle_alpha   90.00
_cell.angle_beta   90.00
_cell.angle_gamma   90.00
#
_symmetry.space_group_name_H-M   'P 1'
#
loop_
_entity.id
_entity.type
_entity.pdbx_description
1 polymer ?
#
loop_
_entity_poly.entity_id
_entity_poly.type
_entity_poly.pdbx_seq_one_letter_code
_entity_poly.pdbx_strand_id
1 'polypeptide(L)'
;MSTAASASLSLLPPKPQISSKRHDIHRRLLLLSFSRRDAALLSFLSLVPSAPASAFSVGISGPKDWLKDQKKKTAKYLLAPIDASREILRSAYLFLTDSQSEFKENKLEEVQRLLQSAARDCVPQDRNSFVAFQANTGVEVCTFRLILKNAVSLLDKKDPAKLEAEAILNDLIRSFTSLDGLANEANAQLASDRQKVADALMNTISSLDKFEQGVKDCLEA
;
A
#
# COMPACT_ATOMS: atom_id res chain seq x y z
N MET A 1 25.57 18.54 66.53
CA MET A 1 26.49 19.06 65.49
C MET A 1 26.03 18.50 64.15
N SER A 2 25.72 19.42 63.24
CA SER A 2 25.15 19.20 61.92
C SER A 2 26.11 18.48 60.97
N THR A 3 25.57 17.63 60.11
CA THR A 3 26.03 17.48 58.71
C THR A 3 24.87 16.94 57.85
N ALA A 4 24.33 17.82 57.02
CA ALA A 4 23.55 17.46 55.83
C ALA A 4 24.53 17.20 54.69
N ALA A 5 24.27 16.16 53.87
CA ALA A 5 24.92 16.01 52.57
C ALA A 5 23.88 15.53 51.56
N SER A 6 23.63 16.40 50.59
CA SER A 6 22.57 16.38 49.60
C SER A 6 22.76 15.29 48.56
N ALA A 7 21.67 14.60 48.21
CA ALA A 7 21.58 13.76 47.03
C ALA A 7 21.49 14.65 45.77
N SER A 8 22.47 14.53 44.88
CA SER A 8 22.46 15.20 43.56
C SER A 8 21.50 14.48 42.62
N LEU A 9 20.39 15.15 42.29
CA LEU A 9 19.51 14.80 41.17
C LEU A 9 20.22 15.09 39.84
N SER A 10 20.57 14.04 39.09
CA SER A 10 21.10 14.17 37.73
C SER A 10 19.97 14.55 36.77
N LEU A 11 20.19 15.67 36.07
CA LEU A 11 19.28 16.31 35.12
C LEU A 11 18.96 15.41 33.92
N LEU A 12 17.68 15.33 33.56
CA LEU A 12 17.22 14.92 32.24
C LEU A 12 17.67 15.94 31.17
N PRO A 13 17.98 15.50 29.93
CA PRO A 13 18.33 16.41 28.84
C PRO A 13 17.12 17.23 28.37
N PRO A 14 17.32 18.50 27.96
CA PRO A 14 16.23 19.39 27.57
C PRO A 14 15.64 19.04 26.21
N LYS A 15 14.31 19.17 26.13
CA LYS A 15 13.48 18.98 24.94
C LYS A 15 13.78 20.06 23.89
N PRO A 16 13.99 19.74 22.60
CA PRO A 16 14.23 20.75 21.57
C PRO A 16 12.98 21.59 21.32
N GLN A 17 13.12 22.92 21.50
CA GLN A 17 12.09 23.90 21.13
C GLN A 17 12.13 24.14 19.62
N ILE A 18 11.11 23.64 18.91
CA ILE A 18 10.88 23.96 17.51
C ILE A 18 10.22 25.34 17.45
N SER A 19 10.98 26.34 16.98
CA SER A 19 10.53 27.68 16.66
C SER A 19 9.65 27.65 15.41
N SER A 20 8.34 27.83 15.57
CA SER A 20 7.40 28.01 14.45
C SER A 20 7.28 29.50 14.14
N LYS A 21 8.02 29.96 13.12
CA LYS A 21 7.81 31.24 12.44
C LYS A 21 7.68 31.02 10.94
N ARG A 22 6.45 30.79 10.48
CA ARG A 22 5.90 31.23 9.19
C ARG A 22 4.61 30.45 8.94
N HIS A 23 3.47 31.15 8.89
CA HIS A 23 2.38 30.94 7.93
C HIS A 23 1.24 31.89 8.31
N ASP A 24 1.42 33.19 8.05
CA ASP A 24 0.44 34.23 8.38
C ASP A 24 0.05 35.09 7.15
N ILE A 25 -0.01 34.46 5.97
CA ILE A 25 -0.34 35.17 4.70
C ILE A 25 -1.55 34.58 3.96
N HIS A 26 -2.16 33.47 4.41
CA HIS A 26 -3.33 32.90 3.72
C HIS A 26 -4.71 33.19 4.35
N ARG A 27 -4.77 33.92 5.47
CA ARG A 27 -6.04 34.21 6.17
C ARG A 27 -6.70 35.54 5.75
N ARG A 28 -6.72 35.85 4.44
CA ARG A 28 -7.31 37.12 3.93
C ARG A 28 -8.11 37.02 2.63
N LEU A 29 -8.62 35.85 2.25
CA LEU A 29 -9.38 35.68 0.99
C LEU A 29 -10.71 34.92 1.09
N LEU A 30 -11.33 34.81 2.26
CA LEU A 30 -12.66 34.19 2.42
C LEU A 30 -13.60 35.02 3.29
N LEU A 31 -13.80 36.28 2.90
CA LEU A 31 -14.97 37.07 3.27
C LEU A 31 -15.74 37.40 1.99
N LEU A 32 -16.25 36.37 1.34
CA LEU A 32 -17.34 36.50 0.37
C LEU A 32 -18.63 36.49 1.17
N SER A 33 -19.16 37.69 1.35
CA SER A 33 -20.46 38.01 1.92
C SER A 33 -21.58 37.34 1.11
N PHE A 34 -22.10 36.23 1.62
CA PHE A 34 -23.39 35.71 1.16
C PHE A 34 -24.51 36.57 1.76
N SER A 35 -25.00 37.52 0.95
CA SER A 35 -26.23 38.25 1.20
C SER A 35 -27.41 37.27 1.12
N ARG A 36 -28.04 36.98 2.26
CA ARG A 36 -29.35 36.33 2.34
C ARG A 36 -30.38 37.27 1.70
N ARG A 37 -30.97 36.87 0.58
CA ARG A 37 -32.19 37.45 0.03
C ARG A 37 -33.18 36.34 -0.28
N ASP A 38 -34.23 36.36 0.54
CA ASP A 38 -35.64 36.21 0.20
C ASP A 38 -36.13 34.96 -0.53
N ALA A 39 -36.99 34.28 0.21
CA ALA A 39 -37.94 33.30 -0.25
C ALA A 39 -38.81 33.85 -1.39
N ALA A 40 -38.95 33.07 -2.46
CA ALA A 40 -40.09 33.14 -3.35
C ALA A 40 -40.65 31.72 -3.54
N LEU A 41 -41.89 31.55 -3.08
CA LEU A 41 -42.72 30.37 -3.24
C LEU A 41 -42.95 30.09 -4.72
N LEU A 42 -42.70 28.86 -5.19
CA LEU A 42 -43.24 28.36 -6.44
C LEU A 42 -44.01 27.06 -6.16
N SER A 43 -45.33 27.18 -6.06
CA SER A 43 -46.26 26.06 -6.15
C SER A 43 -47.13 26.26 -7.38
N PHE A 44 -46.96 25.42 -8.39
CA PHE A 44 -48.03 25.10 -9.35
C PHE A 44 -47.92 23.62 -9.73
N LEU A 45 -48.86 22.83 -9.21
CA LEU A 45 -49.17 21.49 -9.68
C LEU A 45 -49.86 21.61 -11.04
N SER A 46 -49.36 20.91 -12.06
CA SER A 46 -50.15 20.57 -13.24
C SER A 46 -49.90 19.11 -13.62
N LEU A 47 -51.00 18.37 -13.64
CA LEU A 47 -51.11 16.94 -13.91
C LEU A 47 -51.21 16.76 -15.44
N VAL A 48 -50.24 16.10 -16.08
CA VAL A 48 -50.29 15.72 -17.51
C VAL A 48 -49.76 14.29 -17.68
N PRO A 49 -50.38 13.45 -18.56
CA PRO A 49 -50.22 11.99 -18.53
C PRO A 49 -48.80 11.51 -18.81
N SER A 50 -48.44 10.40 -18.15
CA SER A 50 -47.16 9.70 -18.33
C SER A 50 -47.01 9.19 -19.76
N ALA A 51 -46.21 9.90 -20.55
CA ALA A 51 -45.58 9.32 -21.74
C ALA A 51 -44.63 8.20 -21.29
N PRO A 52 -44.52 7.08 -22.02
CA PRO A 52 -43.53 6.07 -21.70
C PRO A 52 -42.15 6.73 -21.75
N ALA A 53 -41.41 6.65 -20.65
CA ALA A 53 -40.02 7.05 -20.61
C ALA A 53 -39.22 6.04 -21.44
N SER A 54 -39.16 6.28 -22.75
CA SER A 54 -38.16 5.68 -23.61
C SER A 54 -36.81 6.18 -23.12
N ALA A 55 -36.14 5.37 -22.30
CA ALA A 55 -34.76 5.56 -21.91
C ALA A 55 -33.89 5.30 -23.14
N PHE A 56 -33.82 6.28 -24.04
CA PHE A 56 -32.76 6.34 -25.02
C PHE A 56 -31.45 6.50 -24.23
N SER A 57 -30.68 5.42 -24.13
CA SER A 57 -29.28 5.47 -23.72
C SER A 57 -28.51 6.26 -24.78
N VAL A 58 -28.62 7.59 -24.74
CA VAL A 58 -27.59 8.48 -25.26
C VAL A 58 -26.29 7.95 -24.68
N GLY A 59 -25.29 7.67 -25.53
CA GLY A 59 -24.06 6.91 -25.23
C GLY A 59 -23.09 7.54 -24.23
N ILE A 60 -23.60 8.18 -23.18
CA ILE A 60 -22.87 8.55 -21.98
C ILE A 60 -22.85 7.34 -21.04
N SER A 61 -21.69 6.71 -21.00
CA SER A 61 -21.28 5.72 -19.99
C SER A 61 -21.78 6.17 -18.60
N GLY A 62 -22.48 5.30 -17.87
CA GLY A 62 -23.03 5.65 -16.55
C GLY A 62 -21.91 6.00 -15.55
N PRO A 63 -22.20 6.64 -14.40
CA PRO A 63 -21.16 7.05 -13.45
C PRO A 63 -20.21 5.92 -13.02
N LYS A 64 -20.72 4.69 -12.88
CA LYS A 64 -19.92 3.49 -12.55
C LYS A 64 -18.98 3.13 -13.68
N ASP A 65 -19.45 3.15 -14.93
CA ASP A 65 -18.68 2.78 -16.10
C ASP A 65 -17.62 3.84 -16.43
N TRP A 66 -17.97 5.13 -16.27
CA TRP A 66 -17.01 6.23 -16.33
C TRP A 66 -15.87 6.06 -15.29
N LEU A 67 -16.20 5.66 -14.06
CA LEU A 67 -15.18 5.39 -13.03
C LEU A 67 -14.31 4.18 -13.39
N LYS A 68 -14.87 3.12 -13.99
CA LYS A 68 -14.09 1.99 -14.50
C LYS A 68 -13.08 2.45 -15.55
N ASP A 69 -13.49 3.28 -16.50
CA ASP A 69 -12.60 3.83 -17.53
C ASP A 69 -11.46 4.67 -16.94
N GLN A 70 -11.75 5.45 -15.89
CA GLN A 70 -10.70 6.22 -15.21
C GLN A 70 -9.68 5.32 -14.52
N LYS A 71 -10.13 4.25 -13.85
CA LYS A 71 -9.22 3.28 -13.23
C LYS A 71 -8.34 2.56 -14.25
N LYS A 72 -8.89 2.17 -15.40
CA LYS A 72 -8.12 1.59 -16.52
C LYS A 72 -7.04 2.56 -16.99
N LYS A 73 -7.37 3.85 -17.15
CA LYS A 73 -6.40 4.89 -17.57
C LYS A 73 -5.29 5.15 -16.54
N THR A 74 -5.58 5.00 -15.26
CA THR A 74 -4.61 5.22 -14.17
C THR A 74 -3.90 3.95 -13.70
N ALA A 75 -4.22 2.79 -14.30
CA ALA A 75 -3.70 1.47 -13.91
C ALA A 75 -2.16 1.46 -13.76
N LYS A 76 -1.42 2.11 -14.66
CA LYS A 76 0.05 2.19 -14.59
C LYS A 76 0.59 2.76 -13.27
N TYR A 77 -0.13 3.73 -12.67
CA TYR A 77 0.27 4.32 -11.39
C TYR A 77 -0.11 3.42 -10.22
N LEU A 78 -1.20 2.67 -10.37
CA LEU A 78 -1.64 1.68 -9.39
C LEU A 78 -0.68 0.48 -9.33
N LEU A 79 -0.11 0.08 -10.47
CA LEU A 79 0.81 -1.07 -10.58
C LEU A 79 2.27 -0.72 -10.26
N ALA A 80 2.67 0.56 -10.30
CA ALA A 80 4.06 0.98 -10.10
C ALA A 80 4.75 0.44 -8.82
N PRO A 81 4.08 0.33 -7.65
CA PRO A 81 4.69 -0.29 -6.48
C PRO A 81 5.00 -1.78 -6.67
N ILE A 82 4.18 -2.50 -7.44
CA ILE A 82 4.40 -3.92 -7.76
C ILE A 82 5.65 -4.05 -8.62
N ASP A 83 5.77 -3.21 -9.65
CA ASP A 83 6.95 -3.16 -10.52
C ASP A 83 8.23 -2.85 -9.73
N ALA A 84 8.17 -1.88 -8.81
CA ALA A 84 9.30 -1.51 -7.97
C ALA A 84 9.75 -2.67 -7.06
N SER A 85 8.80 -3.33 -6.38
CA SER A 85 9.10 -4.48 -5.52
C SER A 85 9.72 -5.64 -6.31
N ARG A 86 9.18 -5.91 -7.51
CA ARG A 86 9.72 -6.92 -8.42
C ARG A 86 11.18 -6.65 -8.79
N GLU A 87 11.50 -5.41 -9.12
CA GLU A 87 12.87 -5.04 -9.53
C GLU A 87 13.87 -5.19 -8.37
N ILE A 88 13.44 -4.87 -7.15
CA ILE A 88 14.24 -5.09 -5.94
C ILE A 88 14.49 -6.59 -5.73
N LEU A 89 13.46 -7.44 -5.85
CA LEU A 89 13.60 -8.89 -5.70
C LEU A 89 14.50 -9.51 -6.78
N ARG A 90 14.37 -9.05 -8.03
CA ARG A 90 15.27 -9.46 -9.14
C ARG A 90 16.71 -9.06 -8.87
N SER A 91 16.92 -7.84 -8.39
CA SER A 91 18.25 -7.38 -7.99
C SER A 91 18.84 -8.28 -6.91
N ALA A 92 18.07 -8.61 -5.86
CA ALA A 92 18.49 -9.51 -4.80
C ALA A 92 18.86 -10.90 -5.33
N TYR A 93 18.06 -11.45 -6.25
CA TYR A 93 18.34 -12.73 -6.90
C TYR A 93 19.65 -12.71 -7.69
N LEU A 94 19.89 -11.65 -8.49
CA LEU A 94 21.13 -11.49 -9.24
C LEU A 94 22.35 -11.38 -8.32
N PHE A 95 22.25 -10.62 -7.23
CA PHE A 95 23.32 -10.54 -6.23
C PHE A 95 23.63 -11.89 -5.57
N LEU A 96 22.59 -12.69 -5.32
CA LEU A 96 22.72 -13.99 -4.67
C LEU A 96 23.34 -15.05 -5.59
N THR A 97 22.99 -15.00 -6.88
CA THR A 97 23.38 -16.00 -7.89
C THR A 97 24.61 -15.61 -8.70
N ASP A 98 25.15 -14.39 -8.53
CA ASP A 98 26.35 -13.93 -9.22
C ASP A 98 27.56 -14.81 -8.88
N SER A 99 27.95 -15.63 -9.85
CA SER A 99 29.05 -16.59 -9.78
C SER A 99 30.43 -15.96 -10.05
N GLN A 100 30.50 -14.67 -10.41
CA GLN A 100 31.76 -14.04 -10.84
C GLN A 100 32.64 -13.56 -9.68
N SER A 101 32.14 -13.54 -8.45
CA SER A 101 32.94 -13.13 -7.29
C SER A 101 32.64 -13.98 -6.06
N GLU A 102 33.67 -14.19 -5.22
CA GLU A 102 33.51 -14.87 -3.93
C GLU A 102 32.35 -14.24 -3.15
N PHE A 103 31.49 -15.10 -2.61
CA PHE A 103 30.33 -14.66 -1.82
C PHE A 103 30.83 -14.13 -0.48
N LYS A 104 30.96 -12.81 -0.39
CA LYS A 104 31.46 -12.09 0.78
C LYS A 104 30.30 -11.53 1.61
N GLU A 105 30.58 -11.22 2.86
CA GLU A 105 29.60 -10.73 3.85
C GLU A 105 28.86 -9.47 3.38
N ASN A 106 29.53 -8.57 2.67
CA ASN A 106 28.93 -7.39 2.04
C ASN A 106 27.84 -7.70 1.00
N LYS A 107 27.91 -8.83 0.29
CA LYS A 107 26.84 -9.27 -0.62
C LYS A 107 25.60 -9.74 0.14
N LEU A 108 25.80 -10.41 1.28
CA LEU A 108 24.70 -10.83 2.14
C LEU A 108 23.96 -9.62 2.71
N GLU A 109 24.69 -8.66 3.27
CA GLU A 109 24.10 -7.44 3.82
C GLU A 109 23.26 -6.71 2.77
N GLU A 110 23.76 -6.64 1.52
CA GLU A 110 23.03 -6.02 0.43
C GLU A 110 21.77 -6.81 0.03
N VAL A 111 21.86 -8.15 -0.06
CA VAL A 111 20.68 -9.01 -0.30
C VAL A 111 19.65 -8.80 0.81
N GLN A 112 20.05 -8.80 2.07
CA GLN A 112 19.15 -8.59 3.21
C GLN A 112 18.52 -7.19 3.16
N ARG A 113 19.29 -6.15 2.83
CA ARG A 113 18.80 -4.78 2.65
C ARG A 113 17.75 -4.70 1.54
N LEU A 114 17.99 -5.37 0.41
CA LEU A 114 17.05 -5.43 -0.70
C LEU A 114 15.76 -6.17 -0.29
N LEU A 115 15.87 -7.32 0.36
CA LEU A 115 14.73 -8.09 0.84
C LEU A 115 13.88 -7.29 1.84
N GLN A 116 14.52 -6.63 2.81
CA GLN A 116 13.84 -5.74 3.75
C GLN A 116 13.15 -4.58 3.03
N SER A 117 13.79 -4.00 2.00
CA SER A 117 13.19 -2.93 1.21
C SER A 117 11.94 -3.41 0.46
N ALA A 118 11.99 -4.58 -0.18
CA ALA A 118 10.85 -5.17 -0.88
C ALA A 118 9.70 -5.55 0.08
N ALA A 119 10.04 -6.03 1.28
CA ALA A 119 9.06 -6.40 2.32
C ALA A 119 8.31 -5.18 2.90
N ARG A 120 8.76 -3.95 2.68
CA ARG A 120 8.02 -2.75 3.14
C ARG A 120 6.66 -2.59 2.46
N ASP A 121 6.52 -3.05 1.22
CA ASP A 121 5.25 -3.00 0.49
C ASP A 121 4.23 -3.99 1.03
N CYS A 122 4.68 -4.99 1.80
CA CYS A 122 3.81 -5.87 2.52
C CYS A 122 4.54 -6.47 3.71
N VAL A 123 4.44 -5.79 4.87
CA VAL A 123 5.10 -6.24 6.09
C VAL A 123 4.60 -7.66 6.42
N PRO A 124 5.51 -8.66 6.48
CA PRO A 124 5.18 -10.00 6.94
C PRO A 124 4.43 -9.93 8.26
N GLN A 125 3.39 -10.75 8.43
CA GLN A 125 2.49 -10.65 9.56
C GLN A 125 3.17 -11.20 10.83
N ASP A 126 4.04 -10.39 11.43
CA ASP A 126 4.66 -10.70 12.71
C ASP A 126 3.59 -10.63 13.79
N ARG A 127 3.20 -11.81 14.30
CA ARG A 127 2.02 -12.00 15.16
C ARG A 127 2.08 -11.25 16.49
N ASN A 128 3.25 -10.72 16.86
CA ASN A 128 3.49 -10.01 18.12
C ASN A 128 3.99 -8.56 17.92
N SER A 129 3.97 -8.01 16.70
CA SER A 129 4.52 -6.66 16.45
C SER A 129 3.51 -5.53 16.72
N PHE A 130 4.01 -4.37 17.15
CA PHE A 130 3.24 -3.11 17.19
C PHE A 130 2.59 -2.77 15.83
N VAL A 131 3.22 -3.21 14.73
CA VAL A 131 2.71 -3.06 13.37
C VAL A 131 1.45 -3.91 13.14
N ALA A 132 1.37 -5.12 13.71
CA ALA A 132 0.14 -5.91 13.71
C ALA A 132 -0.98 -5.25 14.54
N PHE A 133 -0.64 -4.58 15.65
CA PHE A 133 -1.60 -3.78 16.40
C PHE A 133 -2.12 -2.59 15.56
N GLN A 134 -1.24 -1.88 14.84
CA GLN A 134 -1.64 -0.80 13.93
C GLN A 134 -2.53 -1.30 12.79
N ALA A 135 -2.23 -2.45 12.21
CA ALA A 135 -3.06 -3.10 11.21
C ALA A 135 -4.49 -3.36 11.71
N ASN A 136 -4.63 -3.73 12.98
CA ASN A 136 -5.93 -3.92 13.63
C ASN A 136 -6.66 -2.60 13.97
N THR A 137 -5.95 -1.46 13.98
CA THR A 137 -6.55 -0.11 14.20
C THR A 137 -7.03 0.57 12.92
N GLY A 138 -7.07 -0.16 11.80
CA GLY A 138 -7.54 0.36 10.50
C GLY A 138 -6.46 1.07 9.67
N VAL A 139 -5.19 0.99 10.09
CA VAL A 139 -4.04 1.43 9.29
C VAL A 139 -3.59 0.26 8.43
N GLU A 140 -3.92 0.29 7.14
CA GLU A 140 -3.45 -0.74 6.20
C GLU A 140 -1.94 -0.63 6.00
N VAL A 141 -1.21 -1.64 6.47
CA VAL A 141 0.27 -1.65 6.45
C VAL A 141 0.83 -2.18 5.12
N CYS A 142 0.06 -2.99 4.40
CA CYS A 142 0.48 -3.58 3.14
C CYS A 142 0.00 -2.73 1.95
N THR A 143 0.93 -2.11 1.23
CA THR A 143 0.70 -1.39 -0.01
C THR A 143 -0.06 -2.24 -1.03
N PHE A 144 0.28 -3.53 -1.18
CA PHE A 144 -0.44 -4.42 -2.11
C PHE A 144 -1.91 -4.62 -1.74
N ARG A 145 -2.24 -4.61 -0.45
CA ARG A 145 -3.64 -4.65 0.02
C ARG A 145 -4.40 -3.38 -0.32
N LEU A 146 -3.74 -2.21 -0.22
CA LEU A 146 -4.30 -0.93 -0.66
C LEU A 146 -4.55 -0.91 -2.18
N ILE A 147 -3.58 -1.43 -2.96
CA ILE A 147 -3.70 -1.56 -4.41
C ILE A 147 -4.91 -2.42 -4.78
N LEU A 148 -5.02 -3.61 -4.17
CA LEU A 148 -6.13 -4.51 -4.46
C LEU A 148 -7.48 -3.88 -4.07
N LYS A 149 -7.57 -3.28 -2.87
CA LYS A 149 -8.78 -2.57 -2.42
C LYS A 149 -9.19 -1.46 -3.39
N ASN A 150 -8.21 -0.75 -3.95
CA ASN A 150 -8.48 0.23 -4.99
C ASN A 150 -9.01 -0.46 -6.25
N ALA A 151 -8.37 -1.50 -6.77
CA ALA A 151 -8.81 -2.20 -7.99
C ALA A 151 -10.25 -2.72 -7.86
N VAL A 152 -10.56 -3.43 -6.78
CA VAL A 152 -11.85 -4.11 -6.58
C VAL A 152 -12.98 -3.21 -6.07
N SER A 153 -12.75 -1.90 -5.87
CA SER A 153 -13.72 -1.01 -5.21
C SER A 153 -15.02 -0.79 -5.98
N LEU A 154 -15.08 -1.16 -7.27
CA LEU A 154 -16.27 -1.07 -8.13
C LEU A 154 -16.92 -2.44 -8.38
N LEU A 155 -16.28 -3.51 -7.90
CA LEU A 155 -16.75 -4.88 -8.03
C LEU A 155 -17.62 -5.28 -6.84
N ASP A 156 -18.59 -6.15 -7.09
CA ASP A 156 -19.45 -6.68 -6.06
C ASP A 156 -18.68 -7.61 -5.12
N LYS A 157 -19.16 -7.77 -3.88
CA LYS A 157 -18.47 -8.60 -2.87
C LYS A 157 -18.33 -10.08 -3.28
N LYS A 158 -19.22 -10.57 -4.16
CA LYS A 158 -19.23 -11.95 -4.66
C LYS A 158 -18.64 -12.08 -6.06
N ASP A 159 -18.05 -11.00 -6.57
CA ASP A 159 -17.40 -11.01 -7.88
C ASP A 159 -16.25 -12.03 -7.87
N PRO A 160 -16.19 -12.96 -8.85
CA PRO A 160 -15.18 -14.01 -8.85
C PRO A 160 -13.76 -13.46 -9.02
N ALA A 161 -13.55 -12.42 -9.83
CA ALA A 161 -12.22 -11.82 -10.02
C ALA A 161 -11.73 -11.19 -8.72
N LYS A 162 -12.63 -10.54 -7.97
CA LYS A 162 -12.31 -10.02 -6.64
C LYS A 162 -11.90 -11.11 -5.66
N LEU A 163 -12.68 -12.20 -5.57
CA LEU A 163 -12.40 -13.29 -4.62
C LEU A 163 -11.08 -13.99 -4.96
N GLU A 164 -10.81 -14.21 -6.23
CA GLU A 164 -9.56 -14.79 -6.72
C GLU A 164 -8.36 -13.87 -6.42
N ALA A 165 -8.47 -12.58 -6.72
CA ALA A 165 -7.39 -11.63 -6.45
C ALA A 165 -7.11 -11.45 -4.94
N GLU A 166 -8.14 -11.55 -4.08
CA GLU A 166 -7.97 -11.59 -2.62
C GLU A 166 -7.23 -12.84 -2.15
N ALA A 167 -7.50 -14.01 -2.75
CA ALA A 167 -6.76 -15.24 -2.48
C ALA A 167 -5.29 -15.13 -2.92
N ILE A 168 -5.04 -14.63 -4.14
CA ILE A 168 -3.70 -14.41 -4.67
C ILE A 168 -2.89 -13.45 -3.78
N LEU A 169 -3.49 -12.37 -3.29
CA LEU A 169 -2.82 -11.45 -2.36
C LEU A 169 -2.40 -12.16 -1.07
N ASN A 170 -3.24 -13.02 -0.50
CA ASN A 170 -2.89 -13.75 0.71
C ASN A 170 -1.74 -14.74 0.47
N ASP A 171 -1.68 -15.35 -0.71
CA ASP A 171 -0.57 -16.22 -1.11
C ASP A 171 0.73 -15.45 -1.34
N LEU A 172 0.65 -14.24 -1.91
CA LEU A 172 1.78 -13.32 -2.01
C LEU A 172 2.33 -12.94 -0.63
N ILE A 173 1.46 -12.55 0.30
CA ILE A 173 1.84 -12.23 1.68
C ILE A 173 2.56 -13.41 2.35
N ARG A 174 2.03 -14.63 2.16
CA ARG A 174 2.63 -15.85 2.70
C ARG A 174 4.01 -16.10 2.08
N SER A 175 4.17 -15.84 0.79
CA SER A 175 5.45 -15.98 0.08
C SER A 175 6.50 -15.02 0.62
N PHE A 176 6.17 -13.73 0.80
CA PHE A 176 7.05 -12.76 1.45
C PHE A 176 7.42 -13.15 2.89
N THR A 177 6.45 -13.65 3.66
CA THR A 177 6.70 -14.11 5.03
C THR A 177 7.65 -15.30 5.06
N SER A 178 7.47 -16.26 4.15
CA SER A 178 8.36 -17.42 4.04
C SER A 178 9.76 -17.01 3.58
N LEU A 179 9.87 -16.09 2.63
CA LEU A 179 11.15 -15.57 2.15
C LEU A 179 11.91 -14.85 3.26
N ASP A 180 11.24 -13.99 4.03
CA ASP A 180 11.83 -13.28 5.16
C ASP A 180 12.36 -14.24 6.23
N GLY A 181 11.56 -15.24 6.62
CA GLY A 181 11.99 -16.27 7.56
C GLY A 181 13.22 -17.04 7.06
N LEU A 182 13.20 -17.50 5.81
CA LEU A 182 14.34 -18.21 5.21
C LEU A 182 15.59 -17.34 5.10
N ALA A 183 15.44 -16.07 4.72
CA ALA A 183 16.57 -15.15 4.59
C ALA A 183 17.23 -14.81 5.93
N ASN A 184 16.44 -14.76 7.01
CA ASN A 184 16.96 -14.50 8.36
C ASN A 184 17.62 -15.74 9.00
N GLU A 185 17.22 -16.95 8.60
CA GLU A 185 17.79 -18.22 9.12
C GLU A 185 18.98 -18.75 8.30
N ALA A 186 19.07 -18.38 7.02
CA ALA A 186 20.06 -18.92 6.10
C ALA A 186 21.51 -18.56 6.49
N ASN A 187 22.40 -19.56 6.51
CA ASN A 187 23.84 -19.30 6.56
C ASN A 187 24.37 -19.14 5.14
N ALA A 188 24.59 -17.91 4.68
CA ALA A 188 24.96 -17.69 3.29
C ALA A 188 26.38 -18.15 2.90
N GLN A 189 27.20 -18.57 3.86
CA GLN A 189 28.44 -19.29 3.52
C GLN A 189 28.13 -20.67 2.91
N LEU A 190 26.98 -21.27 3.25
CA LEU A 190 26.52 -22.54 2.70
C LEU A 190 25.86 -22.31 1.33
N ALA A 191 26.40 -22.96 0.30
CA ALA A 191 25.82 -22.92 -1.04
C ALA A 191 24.37 -23.44 -1.07
N SER A 192 24.05 -24.44 -0.25
CA SER A 192 22.69 -24.99 -0.14
C SER A 192 21.68 -23.97 0.37
N ASP A 193 22.07 -23.12 1.33
CA ASP A 193 21.16 -22.13 1.91
C ASP A 193 20.98 -20.96 0.95
N ARG A 194 22.04 -20.55 0.25
CA ARG A 194 21.93 -19.59 -0.86
C ARG A 194 20.96 -20.07 -1.93
N GLN A 195 21.03 -21.35 -2.31
CA GLN A 195 20.09 -21.93 -3.27
C GLN A 195 18.65 -21.88 -2.76
N LYS A 196 18.39 -22.26 -1.49
CA LYS A 196 17.05 -22.19 -0.90
C LYS A 196 16.48 -20.76 -0.92
N VAL A 197 17.29 -19.77 -0.58
CA VAL A 197 16.87 -18.36 -0.62
C VAL A 197 16.61 -17.90 -2.05
N ALA A 198 17.43 -18.34 -3.02
CA ALA A 198 17.22 -18.04 -4.44
C ALA A 198 15.91 -18.65 -4.97
N ASP A 199 15.62 -19.90 -4.59
CA ASP A 199 14.37 -20.57 -4.96
C ASP A 199 13.15 -19.87 -4.34
N ALA A 200 13.25 -19.47 -3.06
CA ALA A 200 12.20 -18.71 -2.37
C ALA A 200 11.98 -17.32 -2.99
N LEU A 201 13.05 -16.65 -3.42
CA LEU A 201 13.00 -15.40 -4.18
C LEU A 201 12.22 -15.57 -5.48
N MET A 202 12.54 -16.59 -6.27
CA MET A 202 11.84 -16.86 -7.53
C MET A 202 10.36 -17.21 -7.32
N ASN A 203 10.04 -17.97 -6.27
CA ASN A 203 8.65 -18.25 -5.89
C ASN A 203 7.89 -16.98 -5.50
N THR A 204 8.55 -16.05 -4.80
CA THR A 204 7.95 -14.77 -4.41
C THR A 204 7.73 -13.86 -5.62
N ILE A 205 8.70 -13.78 -6.53
CA ILE A 205 8.55 -13.05 -7.81
C ILE A 205 7.39 -13.62 -8.62
N SER A 206 7.30 -14.95 -8.76
CA SER A 206 6.19 -15.59 -9.47
C SER A 206 4.83 -15.29 -8.83
N SER A 207 4.76 -15.27 -7.49
CA SER A 207 3.55 -14.89 -6.76
C SER A 207 3.19 -13.41 -6.97
N LEU A 208 4.20 -12.54 -7.08
CA LEU A 208 4.02 -11.11 -7.36
C LEU A 208 3.49 -10.89 -8.78
N ASP A 209 3.97 -11.67 -9.76
CA ASP A 209 3.46 -11.64 -11.14
C ASP A 209 1.99 -12.08 -11.22
N LYS A 210 1.62 -13.13 -10.49
CA LYS A 210 0.21 -13.56 -10.36
C LYS A 210 -0.64 -12.48 -9.71
N PHE A 211 -0.13 -11.81 -8.68
CA PHE A 211 -0.83 -10.71 -8.02
C PHE A 211 -1.04 -9.52 -8.97
N GLU A 212 -0.03 -9.13 -9.74
CA GLU A 212 -0.20 -8.09 -10.75
C GLU A 212 -1.30 -8.46 -11.75
N GLN A 213 -1.32 -9.70 -12.23
CA GLN A 213 -2.34 -10.16 -13.16
C GLN A 213 -3.73 -10.11 -12.52
N GLY A 214 -3.90 -10.62 -11.30
CA GLY A 214 -5.17 -10.55 -10.59
C GLY A 214 -5.67 -9.11 -10.38
N VAL A 215 -4.76 -8.16 -10.15
CA VAL A 215 -5.11 -6.72 -10.09
C VAL A 215 -5.59 -6.23 -11.47
N LYS A 216 -4.91 -6.58 -12.56
CA LYS A 216 -5.32 -6.22 -13.92
C LYS A 216 -6.70 -6.80 -14.27
N ASP A 217 -6.93 -8.07 -13.95
CA ASP A 217 -8.21 -8.74 -14.20
C ASP A 217 -9.35 -8.01 -13.47
N CYS A 218 -9.12 -7.57 -12.23
CA CYS A 218 -10.09 -6.77 -11.48
C CYS A 218 -10.34 -5.37 -12.08
N LEU A 219 -9.36 -4.77 -12.73
CA LEU A 219 -9.51 -3.48 -13.42
C LEU A 219 -10.26 -3.64 -14.75
N GLU A 220 -10.19 -4.83 -15.36
CA GLU A 220 -10.81 -5.13 -16.65
C GLU A 220 -12.26 -5.61 -16.54
N ALA A 221 -12.62 -6.25 -15.43
CA ALA A 221 -13.97 -6.70 -15.05
C ALA A 221 -15.02 -5.57 -14.91
#